data_AF-A0A847VVJ5-F1
#
_entry.id   AF-A0A847VVJ5-F1
#
_cell.length_a   1.000
_cell.length_b   1.000
_cell.length_c   1.000
_cell.angle_alpha   90.00
_cell.angle_beta   90.00
_cell.angle_gamma   90.00
#
_symmetry.space_group_name_H-M   'P 1'
#
loop_
_entity.id
_entity.type
_entity.pdbx_description
1 polymer ?
#
loop_
_entity_poly.entity_id
_entity_poly.type
_entity_poly.pdbx_seq_one_letter_code
_entity_poly.pdbx_strand_id
1 'polypeptide(L)'
;MKMVMPCDPNSLGTVRRYSLPNTLGQVEEEEVAARIISIAQDMGEWCGISLYYLFDIAAEEVVEYHHRKGWVLGKEFKDVPFSGVYFFGPEYLWKGIFGLLEKKLIQVFLYDGMDIIFPTPELVYRIKRRCQ
;
A
#
# COMPACT_ATOMS: atom_id res chain seq x y z
N MET A 1 -22.83 -3.32 -7.53
CA MET A 1 -23.08 -2.94 -6.12
C MET A 1 -22.14 -1.80 -5.77
N LYS A 2 -22.65 -0.68 -5.27
CA LYS A 2 -21.80 0.38 -4.72
C LYS A 2 -21.31 -0.12 -3.36
N MET A 3 -20.04 -0.49 -3.23
CA MET A 3 -19.49 -0.86 -1.91
C MET A 3 -19.52 0.39 -1.04
N VAL A 4 -20.30 0.36 0.04
CA VAL A 4 -20.38 1.48 0.99
C VAL A 4 -19.21 1.33 1.94
N MET A 5 -18.26 2.27 1.87
CA MET A 5 -17.08 2.25 2.72
C MET A 5 -17.43 2.70 4.15
N PRO A 6 -16.79 2.15 5.21
CA PRO A 6 -17.15 2.42 6.61
C PRO A 6 -16.91 3.86 7.08
N CYS A 7 -16.11 4.63 6.34
CA CYS A 7 -15.79 6.03 6.60
C CYS A 7 -15.18 6.65 5.35
N ASP A 8 -14.97 7.95 5.38
CA ASP A 8 -14.10 8.67 4.44
C ASP A 8 -12.61 8.27 4.67
N PRO A 9 -11.76 8.21 3.63
CA PRO A 9 -10.35 7.81 3.79
C PRO A 9 -9.58 8.74 4.74
N ASN A 10 -9.85 10.05 4.75
CA ASN A 10 -9.19 11.02 5.63
C ASN A 10 -9.68 10.93 7.08
N SER A 11 -10.80 10.24 7.33
CA SER A 11 -11.29 9.96 8.69
C SER A 11 -10.55 8.81 9.40
N LEU A 12 -9.66 8.08 8.71
CA LEU A 12 -8.82 7.02 9.32
C LEU A 12 -7.65 7.56 10.15
N GLY A 13 -7.42 8.88 10.14
CA GLY A 13 -6.25 9.50 10.74
C GLY A 13 -5.00 9.34 9.86
N THR A 14 -3.83 9.70 10.41
CA THR A 14 -2.57 9.60 9.67
C THR A 14 -2.12 8.14 9.54
N VAL A 15 -2.34 7.56 8.37
CA VAL A 15 -1.72 6.29 7.97
C VAL A 15 -0.38 6.62 7.32
N ARG A 16 0.71 6.04 7.83
CA ARG A 16 2.02 6.19 7.19
C ARG A 16 2.01 5.39 5.89
N ARG A 17 2.61 5.95 4.83
CA ARG A 17 2.64 5.37 3.48
C ARG A 17 3.08 3.91 3.40
N TYR A 18 3.92 3.44 4.32
CA TYR A 18 4.51 2.09 4.27
C TYR A 18 4.17 1.18 5.44
N SER A 19 3.46 1.68 6.45
CA SER A 19 3.32 0.92 7.70
C SER A 19 1.97 1.13 8.35
N LEU A 20 1.36 0.00 8.70
CA LEU A 20 0.22 -0.08 9.61
C LEU A 20 0.68 -0.69 10.96
N PRO A 21 -0.02 -0.39 12.07
CA PRO A 21 0.37 -0.84 13.40
C PRO A 21 -0.04 -2.31 13.67
N ASN A 22 0.54 -3.25 12.93
CA ASN A 22 0.28 -4.70 13.04
C ASN A 22 -1.21 -5.05 13.07
N THR A 23 -1.92 -4.63 12.01
CA THR A 23 -3.36 -4.75 11.85
C THR A 23 -3.77 -6.05 11.12
N LEU A 24 -2.94 -6.53 10.19
CA LEU A 24 -3.19 -7.61 9.24
C LEU A 24 -2.30 -8.84 9.50
N GLY A 25 -1.21 -8.66 10.25
CA GLY A 25 -0.39 -9.74 10.81
C GLY A 25 0.77 -10.20 9.93
N GLN A 26 0.92 -9.66 8.71
CA GLN A 26 2.06 -9.91 7.82
C GLN A 26 2.56 -8.59 7.24
N VAL A 27 3.86 -8.32 7.32
CA VAL A 27 4.44 -7.01 7.00
C VAL A 27 4.23 -6.61 5.53
N GLU A 28 4.20 -7.59 4.62
CA GLU A 28 3.93 -7.38 3.20
C GLU A 28 2.51 -6.84 2.98
N GLU A 29 1.53 -7.42 3.66
CA GLU A 29 0.13 -7.03 3.56
C GLU A 29 -0.09 -5.64 4.17
N GLU A 30 0.57 -5.35 5.29
CA GLU A 30 0.50 -4.05 5.96
C GLU A 30 1.01 -2.93 5.05
N GLU A 31 2.12 -3.15 4.35
CA GLU A 31 2.67 -2.14 3.45
C GLU A 31 1.76 -1.94 2.23
N VAL A 32 1.26 -3.01 1.61
CA VAL A 32 0.34 -2.88 0.47
C VAL A 32 -0.94 -2.15 0.89
N ALA A 33 -1.52 -2.50 2.04
CA ALA A 33 -2.70 -1.84 2.56
C ALA A 33 -2.42 -0.36 2.93
N ALA A 34 -1.27 -0.07 3.52
CA ALA A 34 -0.83 1.29 3.81
C ALA A 34 -0.73 2.15 2.55
N ARG A 35 -0.13 1.61 1.48
CA ARG A 35 -0.02 2.30 0.18
C ARG A 35 -1.39 2.57 -0.43
N ILE A 36 -2.28 1.58 -0.44
CA ILE A 36 -3.66 1.72 -0.94
C ILE A 36 -4.40 2.84 -0.20
N ILE A 37 -4.31 2.88 1.13
CA ILE A 37 -4.99 3.90 1.93
C ILE A 37 -4.35 5.27 1.75
N SER A 38 -3.01 5.36 1.71
CA SER A 38 -2.31 6.62 1.47
C SER A 38 -2.76 7.23 0.13
N ILE A 39 -2.87 6.42 -0.93
CA ILE A 39 -3.34 6.89 -2.23
C ILE A 39 -4.79 7.37 -2.15
N ALA A 40 -5.68 6.63 -1.47
CA ALA A 40 -7.07 7.06 -1.28
C ALA A 40 -7.19 8.35 -0.46
N GLN A 41 -6.32 8.55 0.53
CA GLN A 41 -6.23 9.78 1.32
C GLN A 41 -5.76 10.96 0.45
N ASP A 42 -4.71 10.75 -0.35
CA ASP A 42 -4.17 11.74 -1.28
C ASP A 42 -5.22 12.17 -2.33
N MET A 43 -6.06 11.23 -2.80
CA MET A 43 -7.17 11.50 -3.73
C MET A 43 -8.42 12.09 -3.04
N GLY A 44 -8.53 11.97 -1.72
CA GLY A 44 -9.70 12.41 -0.95
C GLY A 44 -10.95 11.54 -1.13
N GLU A 45 -10.84 10.37 -1.76
CA GLU A 45 -11.95 9.44 -1.95
C GLU A 45 -11.48 7.98 -2.06
N TRP A 46 -12.39 7.03 -1.84
CA TRP A 46 -12.13 5.62 -2.08
C TRP A 46 -12.21 5.32 -3.58
N CYS A 47 -11.06 5.27 -4.23
CA CYS A 47 -10.93 4.97 -5.64
C CYS A 47 -10.26 3.60 -5.89
N GLY A 48 -10.45 3.09 -7.11
CA GLY A 48 -9.68 1.96 -7.61
C GLY A 48 -8.26 2.39 -7.96
N ILE A 49 -7.30 1.52 -7.69
CA ILE A 49 -5.88 1.78 -7.91
C ILE A 49 -5.36 0.79 -8.93
N SER A 50 -4.84 1.29 -10.04
CA SER A 50 -4.16 0.45 -11.03
C SER A 50 -2.97 -0.27 -10.39
N LEU A 51 -2.87 -1.59 -10.61
CA LEU A 51 -1.67 -2.35 -10.22
C LEU A 51 -0.42 -1.72 -10.81
N TYR A 52 -0.47 -1.32 -12.08
CA TYR A 52 0.65 -0.65 -12.75
C TYR A 52 1.07 0.61 -11.99
N TYR A 53 0.12 1.46 -11.61
CA TYR A 53 0.41 2.68 -10.83
C TYR A 53 1.04 2.34 -9.47
N LEU A 54 0.54 1.33 -8.75
CA LEU A 54 1.09 0.93 -7.46
C LEU A 54 2.56 0.45 -7.58
N PHE A 55 2.89 -0.28 -8.64
CA PHE A 55 4.27 -0.74 -8.88
C PHE A 55 5.17 0.39 -9.39
N ASP A 56 4.64 1.31 -10.20
CA ASP A 56 5.37 2.45 -10.75
C ASP A 56 5.84 3.39 -9.62
N ILE A 57 4.94 3.77 -8.70
CA ILE A 57 5.33 4.59 -7.53
C ILE A 57 6.38 3.88 -6.66
N ALA A 58 6.29 2.57 -6.51
CA ALA A 58 7.26 1.80 -5.72
C ALA A 58 8.62 1.71 -6.42
N ALA A 59 8.63 1.62 -7.74
CA ALA A 59 9.84 1.66 -8.55
C ALA A 59 10.48 3.06 -8.53
N GLU A 60 9.69 4.12 -8.64
CA GLU A 60 10.15 5.50 -8.52
C GLU A 60 10.82 5.77 -7.18
N GLU A 61 10.27 5.26 -6.08
CA GLU A 61 10.87 5.37 -4.74
C GLU A 61 12.27 4.72 -4.68
N VAL A 62 12.42 3.54 -5.30
CA VAL A 62 13.69 2.83 -5.39
C VAL A 62 14.68 3.58 -6.28
N VAL A 63 14.23 4.08 -7.43
CA VAL A 63 15.05 4.86 -8.38
C VAL A 63 15.47 6.20 -7.77
N GLU A 64 14.57 6.94 -7.13
CA GLU A 64 14.86 8.22 -6.48
C GLU A 64 15.95 8.04 -5.42
N TYR A 65 15.89 6.97 -4.64
CA TYR A 65 16.93 6.64 -3.69
C TYR A 65 18.27 6.32 -4.37
N HIS A 66 18.27 5.45 -5.38
CA HIS A 66 19.49 5.07 -6.10
C HIS A 66 20.13 6.26 -6.83
N HIS A 67 19.32 7.10 -7.48
CA HIS A 67 19.77 8.24 -8.25
C HIS A 67 20.29 9.37 -7.35
N ARG A 68 19.66 9.61 -6.19
CA ARG A 68 20.14 10.64 -5.25
C ARG A 68 21.42 10.28 -4.53
N LYS A 69 21.71 8.99 -4.28
CA LYS A 69 22.74 8.64 -3.29
C LYS A 69 23.89 7.77 -3.79
N GLY A 70 23.83 7.19 -5.00
CA GLY A 70 24.81 6.22 -5.48
C GLY A 70 24.83 4.97 -4.58
N TRP A 71 25.24 3.81 -5.09
CA TRP A 71 25.48 2.65 -4.23
C TRP A 71 26.69 2.94 -3.32
N VAL A 72 26.47 3.54 -2.15
CA VAL A 72 27.50 3.76 -1.14
C VAL A 72 27.23 2.80 0.01
N LEU A 73 27.91 1.67 -0.04
CA LEU A 73 28.03 0.71 1.05
C LEU A 73 28.50 1.48 2.31
N GLY A 74 27.65 1.57 3.34
CA GLY A 74 28.01 2.17 4.63
C GLY A 74 27.29 3.46 5.06
N LYS A 75 26.20 3.89 4.38
CA LYS A 75 25.35 4.97 4.95
C LYS A 75 24.47 4.47 6.09
N GLU A 76 24.24 5.34 7.07
CA GLU A 76 23.38 5.08 8.23
C GLU A 76 21.95 4.72 7.80
N PHE A 77 21.38 3.69 8.44
CA PHE A 77 20.02 3.15 8.19
C PHE A 77 18.89 4.20 8.19
N LYS A 78 19.14 5.39 8.75
CA LYS A 78 18.18 6.50 8.90
C LYS A 78 17.71 7.13 7.60
N ASP A 79 18.47 6.97 6.51
CA ASP A 79 18.17 7.59 5.21
C ASP A 79 17.47 6.63 4.23
N VAL A 80 17.28 5.37 4.61
CA VAL A 80 16.68 4.33 3.77
C VAL A 80 15.15 4.43 3.83
N PRO A 81 14.43 4.39 2.69
CA PRO A 81 12.98 4.31 2.69
C PRO A 81 12.52 3.10 3.52
N PHE A 82 11.57 3.31 4.42
CA PHE A 82 10.97 2.21 5.20
C PHE A 82 9.99 1.41 4.33
N SER A 83 10.49 0.80 3.25
CA SER A 83 9.70 -0.02 2.31
C SER A 83 10.36 -1.37 2.10
N GLY A 84 9.59 -2.44 2.22
CA GLY A 84 10.02 -3.80 1.90
C GLY A 84 10.41 -3.96 0.44
N VAL A 85 9.90 -3.13 -0.48
CA VAL A 85 10.31 -3.14 -1.89
C VAL A 85 11.79 -2.82 -2.04
N TYR A 86 12.29 -1.86 -1.25
CA TYR A 86 13.70 -1.50 -1.26
C TYR A 86 14.60 -2.66 -0.80
N PHE A 87 14.16 -3.42 0.21
CA PHE A 87 14.97 -4.49 0.80
C PHE A 87 14.81 -5.84 0.09
N PHE A 88 13.65 -6.11 -0.51
CA PHE A 88 13.25 -7.44 -0.96
C PHE A 88 12.76 -7.48 -2.41
N GLY A 89 12.75 -6.33 -3.10
CA GLY A 89 12.31 -6.24 -4.50
C GLY A 89 10.79 -6.17 -4.68
N PRO A 90 10.31 -6.05 -5.93
CA PRO A 90 8.89 -5.95 -6.27
C PRO A 90 8.08 -7.19 -5.85
N GLU A 91 8.72 -8.36 -5.69
CA GLU A 91 8.09 -9.58 -5.19
C GLU A 91 7.46 -9.39 -3.81
N TYR A 92 7.97 -8.45 -3.01
CA TYR A 92 7.41 -8.08 -1.71
C TYR A 92 5.97 -7.56 -1.83
N LEU A 93 5.69 -6.69 -2.81
CA LEU A 93 4.33 -6.21 -3.03
C LEU A 93 3.42 -7.32 -3.54
N TRP A 94 3.91 -8.19 -4.43
CA TRP A 94 3.13 -9.33 -4.90
C TRP A 94 2.67 -10.24 -3.76
N LYS A 95 3.57 -10.56 -2.82
CA LYS A 95 3.21 -11.33 -1.62
C LYS A 95 2.11 -10.64 -0.81
N GLY A 96 2.23 -9.34 -0.59
CA GLY A 96 1.22 -8.56 0.13
C GLY A 96 -0.13 -8.54 -0.59
N ILE A 97 -0.14 -8.33 -1.91
CA ILE A 97 -1.35 -8.35 -2.75
C ILE A 97 -2.02 -9.72 -2.67
N PHE A 98 -1.27 -10.81 -2.86
CA PHE A 98 -1.83 -12.16 -2.79
C PHE A 98 -2.38 -12.49 -1.40
N GLY A 99 -1.68 -12.13 -0.33
CA GLY A 99 -2.18 -12.31 1.05
C GLY A 99 -3.48 -11.55 1.30
N LEU A 100 -3.58 -10.30 0.85
CA LEU A 100 -4.80 -9.51 0.96
C LEU A 100 -5.96 -10.09 0.13
N LEU A 101 -5.69 -10.63 -1.06
CA LEU A 101 -6.68 -11.30 -1.90
C LEU A 101 -7.21 -12.58 -1.24
N GLU A 102 -6.31 -13.42 -0.72
CA GLU A 102 -6.67 -14.64 0.01
C GLU A 102 -7.58 -14.33 1.21
N LYS A 103 -7.26 -13.26 1.93
CA LYS A 103 -8.05 -12.76 3.07
C LYS A 103 -9.31 -11.97 2.67
N LYS A 104 -9.57 -11.78 1.37
CA LYS A 104 -10.69 -10.98 0.82
C LYS A 104 -10.71 -9.54 1.34
N LEU A 105 -9.53 -8.98 1.62
CA LEU A 105 -9.34 -7.61 2.10
C LEU A 105 -9.18 -6.61 0.95
N ILE A 106 -8.84 -7.11 -0.24
CA ILE A 106 -8.90 -6.36 -1.48
C ILE A 106 -9.66 -7.15 -2.54
N GLN A 107 -10.05 -6.47 -3.61
CA GLN A 107 -10.59 -7.06 -4.82
C GLN A 107 -9.83 -6.50 -6.02
N VAL A 108 -9.69 -7.30 -7.09
CA VAL A 108 -9.10 -6.86 -8.34
C VAL A 108 -10.14 -7.00 -9.45
N PHE A 109 -10.26 -5.96 -10.27
CA PHE A 109 -11.15 -5.92 -11.42
C PHE A 109 -10.38 -5.54 -12.67
N LEU A 110 -10.70 -6.16 -13.80
CA LEU A 110 -10.19 -5.71 -15.09
C LEU A 110 -11.03 -4.53 -15.59
N TYR A 111 -10.40 -3.37 -15.78
CA TYR A 111 -11.03 -2.18 -16.33
C TYR A 111 -10.12 -1.58 -17.41
N ASP A 112 -10.63 -1.45 -18.63
CA ASP A 112 -9.90 -0.94 -19.79
C ASP A 112 -8.52 -1.61 -20.01
N GLY A 113 -8.48 -2.94 -19.86
CA GLY A 113 -7.25 -3.74 -20.01
C GLY A 113 -6.27 -3.63 -18.83
N MET A 114 -6.62 -2.92 -17.76
CA MET A 114 -5.80 -2.75 -16.57
C MET A 114 -6.42 -3.44 -15.35
N ASP A 115 -5.57 -4.07 -14.55
CA ASP A 115 -5.97 -4.61 -13.25
C ASP A 115 -6.08 -3.49 -12.22
N ILE A 116 -7.28 -3.29 -11.68
CA ILE A 116 -7.60 -2.26 -10.69
C ILE A 116 -7.90 -2.91 -9.34
N ILE A 117 -7.10 -2.57 -8.34
CA ILE A 117 -7.30 -2.96 -6.94
C ILE A 117 -8.33 -2.03 -6.29
N PHE A 118 -9.26 -2.60 -5.54
CA PHE A 118 -10.12 -1.87 -4.61
C PHE A 118 -9.98 -2.43 -3.19
N PRO A 119 -9.83 -1.58 -2.16
CA PRO A 119 -9.96 -2.01 -0.78
C PRO A 119 -11.41 -2.45 -0.50
N THR A 120 -11.59 -3.52 0.29
CA THR A 120 -12.92 -3.89 0.76
C THR A 120 -13.30 -3.10 2.02
N PRO A 121 -14.61 -2.97 2.32
CA PRO A 121 -15.04 -2.38 3.60
C PRO A 121 -14.45 -3.08 4.83
N GLU A 122 -14.20 -4.39 4.75
CA GLU A 122 -13.59 -5.17 5.84
C GLU A 122 -12.14 -4.74 6.12
N LEU A 123 -11.33 -4.48 5.09
CA LEU A 123 -9.99 -3.94 5.26
C LEU A 123 -10.02 -2.60 6.00
N VAL A 124 -10.89 -1.70 5.55
CA VAL A 124 -11.04 -0.38 6.17
C VAL A 124 -11.51 -0.49 7.62
N TYR A 125 -12.45 -1.38 7.89
CA TYR A 125 -12.94 -1.63 9.26
C TYR A 125 -11.82 -2.11 10.20
N ARG A 126 -10.99 -3.06 9.75
CA ARG A 126 -9.86 -3.58 10.56
C ARG A 126 -8.87 -2.47 10.92
N ILE A 127 -8.58 -1.60 9.97
CA ILE A 127 -7.62 -0.51 10.13
C ILE A 127 -8.19 0.56 11.05
N LYS A 128 -9.44 0.96 10.84
CA LYS A 128 -10.13 1.91 11.72
C LYS A 128 -10.12 1.47 13.19
N ARG A 129 -10.34 0.17 13.46
CA ARG A 129 -10.32 -0.38 14.83
C ARG A 129 -8.96 -0.36 15.53
N ARG A 130 -7.87 -0.22 14.78
CA ARG A 130 -6.49 -0.23 15.31
C ARG A 130 -5.87 1.16 15.37
N CYS A 131 -6.40 2.11 14.60
CA CYS A 131 -5.99 3.51 14.60
C CYS A 131 -6.74 4.39 15.62
N GLN A 132 -7.76 3.85 16.29
CA GLN A 132 -8.47 4.45 17.43
C GLN A 132 -7.95 3.88 18.76
#